data_AF-A0A8H7PH32-F1
#
_entry.id   AF-A0A8H7PH32-F1
#
_cell.length_a   1.000
_cell.length_b   1.000
_cell.length_c   1.000
_cell.angle_alpha   90.00
_cell.angle_beta   90.00
_cell.angle_gamma   90.00
#
_symmetry.space_group_name_H-M   'P 1'
#
loop_
_entity.id
_entity.type
_entity.pdbx_description
1 polymer ?
#
loop_
_entity_poly.entity_id
_entity_poly.type
_entity_poly.pdbx_seq_one_letter_code
_entity_poly.pdbx_strand_id
1 'polypeptide(L)'
;MMIIFEMRKRILVVLVVMLVLMAILGFAPISLEHINDKVLHASCFGIFAFTVYWVWHLNYQKNVGLSTATMFVMSVGSEFIQGLLPYRTFDMYDIVANLLGSSIGIVLACSADFAWTSWQERRRRFGGKREAEYQRALMDETELSDDEQYTERDRHFEVMEMA
;
A
#
# COMPACT_ATOMS: atom_id res chain seq x y z
N MET A 1 -14.41 18.15 -14.66
CA MET A 1 -13.08 17.74 -14.18
C MET A 1 -12.93 16.25 -14.40
N MET A 2 -12.15 15.83 -15.39
CA MET A 2 -12.05 14.44 -15.83
C MET A 2 -11.15 13.69 -14.85
N ILE A 3 -11.73 12.84 -13.99
CA ILE A 3 -10.96 11.95 -13.12
C ILE A 3 -10.37 10.87 -14.02
N ILE A 4 -9.12 11.04 -14.43
CA ILE A 4 -8.39 9.97 -15.10
C ILE A 4 -7.97 9.00 -13.99
N PHE A 5 -8.71 7.89 -13.88
CA PHE A 5 -8.42 6.82 -12.93
C PHE A 5 -7.17 6.08 -13.38
N GLU A 6 -6.01 6.46 -12.86
CA GLU A 6 -4.79 5.68 -13.07
C GLU A 6 -4.85 4.39 -12.24
N MET A 7 -5.20 3.29 -12.90
CA MET A 7 -5.33 1.98 -12.25
C MET A 7 -3.99 1.23 -12.17
N ARG A 8 -3.74 0.56 -11.05
CA ARG A 8 -2.62 -0.37 -10.87
C ARG A 8 -2.88 -1.67 -11.64
N LYS A 9 -2.44 -1.72 -12.91
CA LYS A 9 -2.66 -2.88 -13.81
C LYS A 9 -2.29 -4.24 -13.17
N ARG A 10 -1.21 -4.31 -12.39
CA ARG A 10 -0.79 -5.55 -11.69
C ARG A 10 -1.84 -6.02 -10.67
N ILE A 11 -2.37 -5.08 -9.88
CA ILE A 11 -3.41 -5.37 -8.89
C ILE A 11 -4.73 -5.71 -9.59
N LEU A 12 -5.03 -5.07 -10.73
CA LEU A 12 -6.21 -5.41 -11.53
C LEU A 12 -6.18 -6.87 -11.99
N VAL A 13 -5.03 -7.39 -12.45
CA VAL A 13 -4.90 -8.80 -12.82
C VAL A 13 -5.18 -9.72 -11.62
N VAL A 14 -4.62 -9.40 -10.45
CA VAL A 14 -4.89 -10.13 -9.20
C VAL A 14 -6.38 -10.09 -8.85
N LEU A 15 -7.00 -8.92 -8.97
CA LEU A 15 -8.43 -8.72 -8.72
C LEU A 15 -9.30 -9.59 -9.64
N VAL A 16 -8.98 -9.63 -10.94
CA VAL A 16 -9.74 -10.44 -11.91
C VAL A 16 -9.62 -11.92 -11.58
N VAL A 17 -8.40 -12.42 -11.32
CA VAL A 17 -8.19 -13.82 -10.90
C VAL A 17 -8.98 -14.12 -9.62
N MET A 18 -8.93 -13.21 -8.65
CA MET A 18 -9.66 -13.35 -7.40
C MET A 18 -11.18 -13.39 -7.60
N LEU A 19 -11.73 -12.53 -8.46
CA LEU A 19 -13.15 -12.53 -8.79
C LEU A 19 -13.59 -13.85 -9.43
N VAL A 20 -12.77 -14.43 -10.30
CA VAL A 20 -13.04 -15.75 -10.88
C VAL A 20 -13.05 -16.83 -9.80
N LEU A 21 -12.06 -16.83 -8.90
CA LEU A 21 -12.02 -17.79 -7.79
C LEU A 21 -13.23 -17.64 -6.87
N MET A 22 -13.61 -16.42 -6.51
CA MET A 22 -14.80 -16.15 -5.69
C MET A 22 -16.09 -16.55 -6.40
N ALA A 23 -16.17 -16.32 -7.72
CA ALA A 23 -17.32 -16.76 -8.50
C ALA A 23 -17.47 -18.28 -8.47
N ILE A 24 -16.36 -19.01 -8.60
CA ILE A 24 -16.36 -20.48 -8.49
C ILE A 24 -16.78 -20.90 -7.08
N LEU A 25 -16.17 -20.36 -6.02
CA LEU A 25 -16.50 -20.76 -4.65
C LEU A 25 -17.94 -20.40 -4.23
N GLY A 26 -18.43 -19.23 -4.65
CA GLY A 26 -19.71 -18.70 -4.18
C GLY A 26 -20.92 -19.11 -5.01
N PHE A 27 -20.75 -19.43 -6.31
CA PHE A 27 -21.86 -19.72 -7.22
C PHE A 27 -21.87 -21.14 -7.74
N ALA A 28 -20.76 -21.88 -7.70
CA ALA A 28 -20.79 -23.30 -8.02
C ALA A 28 -21.38 -24.10 -6.85
N PRO A 29 -22.00 -25.26 -7.11
CA PRO A 29 -22.52 -26.15 -6.07
C PRO A 29 -21.38 -26.93 -5.40
N ILE A 30 -20.44 -26.21 -4.77
CA ILE A 30 -19.27 -26.74 -4.09
C ILE A 30 -19.45 -26.53 -2.58
N SER A 31 -19.38 -27.60 -1.80
CA SER A 31 -19.39 -27.56 -0.35
C SER A 31 -18.01 -27.89 0.21
N LEU A 32 -17.40 -26.95 0.92
CA LEU A 32 -16.14 -27.18 1.64
C LEU A 32 -16.45 -27.71 3.04
N GLU A 33 -16.56 -29.04 3.19
CA GLU A 33 -17.01 -29.69 4.44
C GLU A 33 -16.20 -29.33 5.69
N HIS A 34 -14.95 -28.89 5.54
CA HIS A 34 -14.04 -28.60 6.64
C HIS A 34 -13.95 -27.11 7.00
N ILE A 35 -14.63 -26.23 6.28
CA ILE A 35 -14.56 -24.77 6.49
C ILE A 35 -15.96 -24.25 6.81
N ASN A 36 -16.07 -23.48 7.90
CA ASN A 36 -17.33 -22.80 8.22
C ASN A 36 -17.65 -21.76 7.15
N ASP A 37 -18.86 -21.84 6.57
CA ASP A 37 -19.34 -20.94 5.51
C ASP A 37 -19.18 -19.46 5.89
N LYS A 38 -19.47 -19.07 7.14
CA LYS A 38 -19.34 -17.69 7.61
C LYS A 38 -17.88 -17.23 7.64
N VAL A 39 -16.97 -18.11 8.03
CA VAL A 39 -15.53 -17.82 8.02
C VAL A 39 -15.01 -17.71 6.59
N LEU A 40 -15.51 -18.55 5.68
CA LEU A 40 -15.17 -18.48 4.26
C LEU A 40 -15.60 -17.14 3.67
N HIS A 41 -16.87 -16.76 3.86
CA HIS A 41 -17.43 -15.48 3.45
C HIS A 41 -16.61 -14.29 3.98
N ALA A 42 -16.35 -14.26 5.29
CA ALA A 42 -15.55 -13.20 5.90
C ALA A 42 -14.12 -13.13 5.35
N SER A 43 -13.47 -14.29 5.15
CA SER A 43 -12.10 -14.35 4.63
C SER A 43 -12.02 -13.91 3.17
N CYS A 44 -12.91 -14.40 2.31
CA CYS A 44 -12.96 -14.03 0.90
C CYS A 44 -13.25 -12.54 0.73
N PHE A 45 -14.26 -12.01 1.42
CA PHE A 45 -14.59 -10.57 1.36
C PHE A 45 -13.52 -9.69 2.00
N GLY A 46 -12.80 -10.17 3.01
CA GLY A 46 -11.68 -9.44 3.61
C GLY A 46 -10.48 -9.32 2.68
N ILE A 47 -10.05 -10.42 2.06
CA ILE A 47 -8.96 -10.39 1.07
C ILE A 47 -9.37 -9.56 -0.16
N PHE A 48 -10.65 -9.64 -0.55
CA PHE A 48 -11.17 -8.91 -1.70
C PHE A 48 -11.18 -7.41 -1.44
N ALA A 49 -11.70 -6.99 -0.28
CA ALA A 49 -11.68 -5.61 0.17
C ALA A 49 -10.26 -5.05 0.27
N PHE A 50 -9.33 -5.82 0.84
CA PHE A 50 -7.93 -5.44 0.89
C PHE A 50 -7.37 -5.18 -0.52
N THR A 51 -7.65 -6.07 -1.47
CA THR A 51 -7.16 -5.96 -2.85
C THR A 51 -7.78 -4.77 -3.59
N VAL A 52 -9.10 -4.57 -3.47
CA VAL A 52 -9.86 -3.46 -4.08
C VAL A 52 -9.27 -2.11 -3.70
N TYR A 53 -8.86 -1.94 -2.43
CA TYR A 53 -8.23 -0.71 -1.96
C TYR A 53 -6.99 -0.31 -2.77
N TRP A 54 -6.20 -1.28 -3.25
CA TRP A 54 -4.96 -1.01 -3.98
C TRP A 54 -5.16 -0.82 -5.49
N VAL A 55 -6.37 -0.95 -6.02
CA VAL A 55 -6.63 -0.90 -7.46
C VAL A 55 -6.36 0.48 -8.05
N TRP A 56 -6.75 1.54 -7.35
CA TRP A 56 -6.67 2.91 -7.87
C TRP A 56 -5.55 3.73 -7.23
N HIS A 57 -4.98 4.66 -7.99
CA HIS A 57 -4.16 5.74 -7.45
C HIS A 57 -5.05 6.95 -7.13
N LEU A 58 -5.65 6.96 -5.94
CA LEU A 58 -6.48 8.06 -5.46
C LEU A 58 -5.95 8.61 -4.14
N ASN A 59 -6.34 9.84 -3.82
CA ASN A 59 -6.13 10.40 -2.49
C ASN A 59 -6.82 9.52 -1.44
N TYR A 60 -6.21 9.38 -0.26
CA TYR A 60 -6.66 8.50 0.82
C TYR A 60 -8.18 8.53 1.05
N GLN A 61 -8.77 9.72 1.24
CA GLN A 61 -10.21 9.86 1.49
C GLN A 61 -11.09 9.32 0.34
N LYS A 62 -10.70 9.61 -0.91
CA LYS A 62 -11.43 9.13 -2.09
C LYS A 62 -11.27 7.61 -2.26
N ASN A 63 -10.07 7.11 -1.98
CA ASN A 63 -9.76 5.69 -2.11
C ASN A 63 -10.55 4.85 -1.09
N VAL A 64 -10.55 5.28 0.18
CA VAL A 64 -11.36 4.66 1.24
C VAL A 64 -12.84 4.73 0.89
N GLY A 65 -13.36 5.90 0.53
CA GLY A 65 -14.77 6.07 0.19
C GLY A 65 -15.23 5.17 -0.96
N LEU A 66 -14.45 5.13 -2.06
CA LEU A 66 -14.74 4.28 -3.21
C LEU A 66 -14.67 2.79 -2.87
N SER A 67 -13.65 2.38 -2.11
CA SER A 67 -13.47 0.98 -1.70
C SER A 67 -14.61 0.53 -0.78
N THR A 68 -14.95 1.34 0.23
CA THR A 68 -16.06 1.05 1.15
C THR A 68 -17.39 0.98 0.42
N ALA A 69 -17.69 1.94 -0.47
CA ALA A 69 -18.93 1.92 -1.24
C ALA A 69 -19.02 0.69 -2.15
N THR A 70 -17.93 0.35 -2.85
CA THR A 70 -17.85 -0.85 -3.69
C THR A 70 -18.07 -2.11 -2.85
N MET A 71 -17.38 -2.23 -1.73
CA MET A 71 -17.49 -3.39 -0.85
C MET A 71 -18.86 -3.51 -0.19
N PHE A 72 -19.52 -2.40 0.14
CA PHE A 72 -20.89 -2.44 0.65
C PHE A 72 -21.85 -3.05 -0.38
N VAL A 73 -21.80 -2.57 -1.63
CA VAL A 73 -22.61 -3.10 -2.73
C VAL A 73 -22.30 -4.57 -2.97
N MET A 74 -21.03 -4.97 -2.97
CA MET A 74 -20.63 -6.37 -3.20
C MET A 74 -21.03 -7.28 -2.04
N SER A 75 -20.87 -6.84 -0.79
CA SER A 75 -21.19 -7.64 0.41
C SER A 75 -22.68 -7.94 0.54
N VAL A 76 -23.53 -7.00 0.13
CA VAL A 76 -24.99 -7.17 0.14
C VAL A 76 -25.46 -7.86 -1.15
N GLY A 77 -25.04 -7.34 -2.30
CA GLY A 77 -25.53 -7.77 -3.61
C GLY A 77 -25.18 -9.21 -3.96
N SER A 78 -24.03 -9.71 -3.52
CA SER A 78 -23.64 -11.11 -3.74
C SER A 78 -24.65 -12.10 -3.14
N GLU A 79 -25.12 -11.86 -1.92
CA GLU A 79 -26.10 -12.71 -1.25
C GLU A 79 -27.46 -12.68 -1.97
N PHE A 80 -27.90 -11.51 -2.42
CA PHE A 80 -29.13 -11.40 -3.20
C PHE A 80 -29.04 -12.22 -4.50
N ILE A 81 -27.91 -12.17 -5.21
CA ILE A 81 -27.73 -12.94 -6.45
C ILE A 81 -27.64 -14.44 -6.14
N GLN A 82 -26.93 -14.84 -5.08
CA GLN A 82 -26.84 -16.24 -4.65
C GLN A 82 -28.20 -16.79 -4.24
N GLY A 83 -29.05 -16.00 -3.57
CA GLY A 83 -30.41 -16.39 -3.21
C GLY A 83 -31.36 -16.56 -4.40
N LEU A 84 -30.98 -16.12 -5.61
CA LEU A 84 -31.72 -16.42 -6.85
C LEU A 84 -31.34 -17.78 -7.45
N LEU A 85 -30.28 -18.42 -6.96
CA LEU A 85 -29.87 -19.75 -7.44
C LEU A 85 -30.76 -20.83 -6.81
N PRO A 86 -31.15 -21.87 -7.56
CA PRO A 86 -32.07 -22.90 -7.07
C PRO A 86 -31.46 -23.81 -5.99
N TYR A 87 -30.14 -23.77 -5.80
CA TYR A 87 -29.38 -24.62 -4.87
C TYR A 87 -28.73 -23.82 -3.73
N ARG A 88 -28.97 -22.50 -3.63
CA ARG A 88 -28.48 -21.66 -2.52
C ARG A 88 -29.66 -20.97 -1.87
N THR A 89 -29.65 -20.94 -0.54
CA THR A 89 -30.65 -20.23 0.26
C THR A 89 -30.08 -18.90 0.70
N PHE A 90 -30.89 -17.84 0.60
CA PHE A 90 -30.56 -16.53 1.14
C PHE A 90 -30.36 -16.62 2.67
N ASP A 91 -29.24 -16.12 3.16
CA ASP A 91 -28.92 -16.04 4.59
C ASP A 91 -28.36 -14.65 4.98
N MET A 92 -29.08 -13.96 5.85
CA MET A 92 -28.67 -12.64 6.36
C MET A 92 -27.32 -12.69 7.11
N TYR A 93 -26.97 -13.82 7.73
CA TYR A 93 -25.70 -13.96 8.42
C TYR A 93 -24.50 -14.01 7.45
N ASP A 94 -24.70 -14.39 6.19
CA ASP A 94 -23.64 -14.28 5.17
C ASP A 94 -23.36 -12.83 4.80
N ILE A 95 -24.39 -11.98 4.73
CA ILE A 95 -24.21 -10.53 4.56
C ILE A 95 -23.40 -9.95 5.73
N VAL A 96 -23.72 -10.34 6.97
CA VAL A 96 -22.98 -9.88 8.15
C VAL A 96 -21.52 -10.34 8.09
N ALA A 97 -21.27 -11.60 7.71
CA ALA A 97 -19.91 -12.12 7.52
C ALA A 97 -19.14 -11.35 6.44
N ASN A 98 -19.77 -11.08 5.29
CA ASN A 98 -19.19 -10.29 4.19
C ASN A 98 -18.84 -8.87 4.64
N LEU A 99 -19.75 -8.20 5.36
CA LEU A 99 -19.55 -6.85 5.88
C LEU A 99 -18.42 -6.80 6.92
N LEU A 100 -18.37 -7.77 7.84
CA LEU A 100 -17.29 -7.86 8.84
C LEU A 100 -15.94 -8.11 8.16
N GLY A 101 -15.89 -9.09 7.26
CA GLY A 101 -14.69 -9.41 6.48
C GLY A 101 -14.18 -8.20 5.71
N SER A 102 -15.05 -7.56 4.92
CA SER A 102 -14.69 -6.39 4.12
C SER A 102 -14.25 -5.20 4.98
N SER A 103 -14.89 -4.97 6.13
CA SER A 103 -14.48 -3.93 7.08
C SER A 103 -13.06 -4.17 7.59
N ILE A 104 -12.75 -5.40 8.01
CA ILE A 104 -11.41 -5.80 8.44
C ILE A 104 -10.40 -5.61 7.30
N GLY A 105 -10.74 -6.06 6.09
CA GLY A 105 -9.89 -5.92 4.91
C GLY A 105 -9.53 -4.47 4.58
N ILE A 106 -10.51 -3.55 4.65
CA ILE A 106 -10.27 -2.12 4.45
C ILE A 106 -9.39 -1.53 5.56
N VAL A 107 -9.67 -1.86 6.83
CA VAL A 107 -8.85 -1.38 7.96
C VAL A 107 -7.40 -1.84 7.84
N LEU A 108 -7.17 -3.09 7.44
CA LEU A 108 -5.84 -3.63 7.19
C LEU A 108 -5.16 -2.91 6.01
N ALA A 109 -5.90 -2.64 4.93
CA ALA A 109 -5.36 -1.91 3.78
C ALA A 109 -4.96 -0.47 4.13
N CYS A 110 -5.81 0.25 4.86
CA CYS A 110 -5.51 1.60 5.36
C CYS A 110 -4.29 1.60 6.29
N SER A 111 -4.19 0.61 7.18
CA SER A 111 -3.07 0.46 8.09
C SER A 111 -1.76 0.15 7.35
N ALA A 112 -1.82 -0.69 6.32
CA ALA A 112 -0.69 -0.98 5.43
C ALA A 112 -0.26 0.26 4.63
N ASP A 113 -1.20 1.05 4.11
CA ASP A 113 -0.90 2.30 3.39
C ASP A 113 -0.25 3.34 4.30
N PHE A 114 -0.77 3.53 5.51
CA PHE A 114 -0.18 4.41 6.51
C PHE A 114 1.23 3.95 6.92
N ALA A 115 1.42 2.66 7.16
CA ALA A 115 2.72 2.10 7.52
C ALA A 115 3.73 2.27 6.37
N TRP A 116 3.30 2.03 5.14
CA TRP A 116 4.12 2.15 3.94
C TRP A 116 4.59 3.59 3.71
N THR A 117 3.66 4.55 3.74
CA THR A 117 3.96 5.98 3.60
C THR A 117 4.89 6.48 4.70
N SER A 118 4.59 6.15 5.95
CA SER A 118 5.44 6.46 7.11
C SER A 118 6.85 5.90 6.99
N TRP A 119 6.98 4.66 6.50
CA TRP A 119 8.26 4.01 6.31
C TRP A 119 9.06 4.63 5.16
N GLN A 120 8.39 5.02 4.06
CA GLN A 120 9.05 5.73 2.96
C GLN A 120 9.56 7.10 3.42
N GLU A 121 8.80 7.84 4.22
CA GLU A 121 9.23 9.12 4.78
C GLU A 121 10.47 8.96 5.66
N ARG A 122 10.49 7.94 6.54
CA ARG A 122 11.67 7.62 7.35
C ARG A 122 12.88 7.35 6.46
N ARG A 123 12.74 6.53 5.42
CA ARG A 123 13.84 6.24 4.48
C ARG A 123 14.36 7.48 3.75
N ARG A 124 13.47 8.37 3.30
CA ARG A 124 13.87 9.64 2.67
C ARG A 124 14.65 10.54 3.64
N ARG A 125 14.22 10.65 4.90
CA ARG A 125 14.90 11.44 5.93
C ARG A 125 16.28 10.88 6.27
N PHE A 126 16.41 9.56 6.41
CA PHE A 126 17.70 8.92 6.69
C PHE A 126 18.68 9.05 5.51
N GLY A 127 18.20 8.89 4.28
CA GLY A 127 19.03 9.13 3.09
C GLY A 127 19.55 10.56 3.02
N GLY A 128 18.68 11.56 3.23
CA GLY A 128 19.07 12.97 3.21
C GLY A 128 20.07 13.36 4.30
N LYS A 129 19.96 12.77 5.51
CA LYS A 129 20.94 13.00 6.59
C LYS A 129 22.33 12.51 6.23
N ARG A 130 22.44 11.31 5.63
CA ARG A 130 23.73 10.75 5.22
C ARG A 130 24.40 11.56 4.12
N GLU A 131 23.62 12.04 3.16
CA GLU A 131 24.14 12.93 2.11
C GLU A 131 24.65 14.24 2.71
N ALA A 132 23.89 14.86 3.62
CA ALA A 132 24.31 16.09 4.30
C ALA A 132 25.57 15.91 5.15
N GLU A 133 25.73 14.76 5.81
CA GLU A 133 26.95 14.40 6.55
C GLU A 133 28.15 14.22 5.59
N TYR A 134 27.95 13.54 4.45
CA TYR A 134 28.99 13.34 3.45
C TYR A 134 29.44 14.67 2.83
N GLN A 135 28.50 15.53 2.45
CA GLN A 135 28.80 16.86 1.91
C GLN A 135 29.54 17.74 2.94
N ARG A 136 29.19 17.65 4.23
CA ARG A 136 29.93 18.34 5.30
C ARG A 136 31.36 17.82 5.45
N ALA A 137 31.56 16.50 5.43
CA ALA A 137 32.89 15.91 5.53
C ALA A 137 33.79 16.33 4.35
N LEU A 138 33.25 16.40 3.13
CA LEU A 138 34.00 16.92 1.98
C LEU A 138 34.39 18.39 2.14
N MET A 139 33.49 19.23 2.65
CA MET A 139 33.81 20.65 2.89
C MET A 139 34.91 20.80 3.94
N ASP A 140 34.83 20.04 5.03
CA ASP A 140 35.84 20.03 6.11
C ASP A 140 37.21 19.57 5.59
N GLU A 141 37.27 18.50 4.79
CA GLU A 141 38.53 18.08 4.13
C GLU A 141 39.07 19.13 3.16
N THR A 142 38.19 19.80 2.41
CA THR A 142 38.61 20.85 1.45
C THR A 142 39.19 22.06 2.18
N GLU A 143 38.52 22.53 3.24
CA GLU A 143 38.99 23.64 4.09
C GLU A 143 40.35 23.32 4.73
N LEU A 144 40.52 22.12 5.28
CA LEU A 144 41.80 21.68 5.85
C LEU A 144 42.93 21.66 4.81
N SER A 145 42.63 21.22 3.58
CA SER A 145 43.62 21.18 2.50
C SER A 145 44.04 22.57 2.01
N ASP A 146 43.10 23.52 1.98
CA ASP A 146 43.37 24.91 1.62
C ASP A 146 44.23 25.59 2.70
N ASP A 147 43.92 25.39 3.98
CA ASP A 147 44.68 25.93 5.10
C ASP A 147 46.13 25.41 5.13
N GLU A 148 46.36 24.10 4.91
CA GLU A 148 47.72 23.54 4.81
C GLU A 148 48.50 24.17 3.65
N GLN A 149 47.85 24.35 2.50
CA GLN A 149 48.49 24.90 1.30
C GLN A 149 48.82 26.39 1.44
N TYR A 150 47.99 27.17 2.14
CA TYR A 150 48.31 28.56 2.52
C TYR A 150 49.52 28.61 3.46
N THR A 151 49.52 27.77 4.50
CA THR A 151 50.59 27.74 5.51
C THR A 151 51.94 27.34 4.89
N GLU A 152 51.95 26.38 3.96
CA GLU A 152 53.17 26.04 3.21
C GLU A 152 53.65 27.17 2.31
N ARG A 153 52.73 27.88 1.65
CA ARG A 153 53.06 28.98 0.75
C ARG A 153 53.69 30.15 1.51
N ASP A 154 53.16 30.50 2.68
CA ASP A 154 53.69 31.55 3.55
C ASP A 154 55.09 31.19 4.07
N ARG A 155 55.29 29.95 4.55
CA ARG A 155 56.62 29.47 4.94
C ARG A 155 57.62 29.55 3.78
N HIS A 156 57.19 29.19 2.57
CA HIS A 156 58.05 29.26 1.39
C HIS A 156 58.40 30.72 1.01
N PHE A 157 57.49 31.67 1.26
CA PHE A 157 57.72 33.10 1.04
C PHE A 157 58.71 33.68 2.06
N GLU A 158 58.55 33.36 3.35
CA GLU A 158 59.48 33.78 4.42
C GLU A 158 60.90 33.26 4.18
N VAL A 159 61.06 32.01 3.75
CA VAL A 159 62.38 31.44 3.41
C VAL A 159 63.03 32.18 2.24
N MET A 160 62.23 32.68 1.29
CA MET A 160 62.71 33.41 0.12
C MET A 160 63.09 34.86 0.45
N GLU A 161 62.42 35.51 1.41
CA GLU A 161 62.81 36.84 1.91
C GLU A 161 64.07 36.83 2.78
N MET A 162 64.39 35.69 3.40
CA MET A 162 65.58 35.53 4.26
C MET A 162 66.86 35.12 3.51
N ALA A 163 66.80 34.90 2.19
CA ALA A 163 67.92 34.49 1.33
C ALA A 163 68.47 35.66 0.49
#